data_AF-I3YI72-F1
#
_entry.id   AF-I3YI72-F1
#
_cell.length_a   1.000
_cell.length_b   1.000
_cell.length_c   1.000
_cell.angle_alpha   90.00
_cell.angle_beta   90.00
_cell.angle_gamma   90.00
#
_symmetry.space_group_name_H-M   'P 1'
#
loop_
_entity.id
_entity.type
_entity.pdbx_description
1 polymer ?
#
loop_
_entity_poly.entity_id
_entity_poly.type
_entity_poly.pdbx_seq_one_letter_code
_entity_poly.pdbx_strand_id
1 'polypeptide(L)'
;MKNYLLPIFALLIVGCGNRNPANIVVENRIRQTEQTDSIIGDSYERDTIQGDFNGDGKIEYAYSESNPAEYYSLDEVDDGKLNNITFSNPTIPAIETEFQIERLTNEDDLNRDGTDEIGFFTRAVSRFGMYCVYSLRGGKWKEIVNLYTHDSFYGEENGNDPDLVRIDPDRKGYVIIRTIEWDDEISWYKEIEKSVKIK
;
A
#
# COMPACT_ATOMS: atom_id res chain seq x y z
N MET A 1 -63.81 -48.19 -41.80
CA MET A 1 -63.81 -47.93 -40.34
C MET A 1 -62.60 -48.60 -39.74
N LYS A 2 -61.61 -47.84 -39.28
CA LYS A 2 -60.43 -48.35 -38.55
C LYS A 2 -60.02 -47.28 -37.54
N ASN A 3 -60.24 -47.58 -36.27
CA ASN A 3 -59.76 -46.83 -35.11
C ASN A 3 -58.28 -47.13 -34.92
N TYR A 4 -57.43 -46.12 -34.72
CA TYR A 4 -56.14 -46.31 -34.06
C TYR A 4 -55.82 -45.17 -33.09
N LEU A 5 -55.39 -45.61 -31.92
CA LEU A 5 -55.11 -44.91 -30.69
C LEU A 5 -53.98 -43.88 -30.83
N LEU A 6 -54.12 -42.78 -30.08
CA LEU A 6 -53.03 -41.88 -29.70
C LEU A 6 -52.13 -42.55 -28.64
N PRO A 7 -50.79 -42.47 -28.76
CA PRO A 7 -49.91 -42.52 -27.61
C PRO A 7 -49.50 -41.11 -27.17
N ILE A 8 -49.65 -40.86 -25.88
CA ILE A 8 -49.16 -39.68 -25.16
C ILE A 8 -47.62 -39.73 -25.15
N PHE A 9 -46.96 -38.76 -25.77
CA PHE A 9 -45.53 -38.51 -25.57
C PHE A 9 -45.37 -37.44 -24.48
N ALA A 10 -44.95 -37.87 -23.29
CA ALA A 10 -44.47 -36.97 -22.25
C ALA A 10 -43.10 -36.41 -22.66
N LEU A 11 -43.03 -35.11 -22.91
CA LEU A 11 -41.78 -34.40 -23.16
C LEU A 11 -41.15 -34.03 -21.81
N LEU A 12 -40.18 -34.81 -21.34
CA LEU A 12 -39.28 -34.44 -20.25
C LEU A 12 -38.28 -33.39 -20.78
N ILE A 13 -38.56 -32.12 -20.54
CA ILE A 13 -37.57 -31.05 -20.74
C ILE A 13 -36.65 -31.07 -19.52
N VAL A 14 -35.51 -31.75 -19.63
CA VAL A 14 -34.39 -31.56 -18.70
C VAL A 14 -33.77 -30.20 -19.05
N GLY A 15 -34.21 -29.16 -18.34
CA GLY A 15 -33.53 -27.88 -18.34
C GLY A 15 -32.21 -28.00 -17.59
N CYS A 16 -31.09 -28.08 -18.32
CA CYS A 16 -29.79 -27.75 -17.76
C CYS A 16 -29.80 -26.25 -17.44
N GLY A 17 -30.12 -25.92 -16.18
CA GLY A 17 -30.03 -24.57 -15.64
C GLY A 17 -28.60 -24.07 -15.74
N ASN A 18 -28.35 -23.20 -16.71
CA ASN A 18 -27.13 -22.44 -16.85
C ASN A 18 -27.01 -21.55 -15.60
N ARG A 19 -26.22 -21.98 -14.60
CA ARG A 19 -25.90 -21.17 -13.43
C ARG A 19 -25.03 -20.01 -13.93
N ASN A 20 -25.63 -18.83 -14.03
CA ASN A 20 -25.00 -17.64 -14.58
C ASN A 20 -23.64 -17.34 -13.89
N PRO A 21 -22.53 -17.18 -14.63
CA PRO A 21 -21.23 -16.80 -14.07
C PRO A 21 -21.25 -15.43 -13.39
N ALA A 22 -22.22 -14.56 -13.72
CA ALA A 22 -22.37 -13.24 -13.12
C ALA A 22 -22.63 -13.29 -11.60
N ASN A 23 -23.41 -14.25 -11.11
CA ASN A 23 -23.69 -14.34 -9.67
C ASN A 23 -22.47 -14.78 -8.87
N ILE A 24 -21.64 -15.66 -9.43
CA ILE A 24 -20.41 -16.15 -8.77
C ILE A 24 -19.36 -15.03 -8.69
N VAL A 25 -19.24 -14.21 -9.74
CA VAL A 25 -18.32 -13.07 -9.76
C VAL A 25 -18.73 -11.98 -8.75
N VAL A 26 -20.03 -11.70 -8.65
CA VAL A 26 -20.56 -10.73 -7.68
C VAL A 26 -20.37 -11.22 -6.25
N GLU A 27 -20.67 -12.49 -5.97
CA GLU A 27 -20.50 -13.07 -4.63
C GLU A 27 -19.02 -13.12 -4.20
N ASN A 28 -18.11 -13.44 -5.12
CA ASN A 28 -16.66 -13.41 -4.83
C ASN A 28 -16.16 -11.98 -4.57
N ARG A 29 -16.64 -10.98 -5.31
CA ARG A 29 -16.28 -9.57 -5.08
C ARG A 29 -16.78 -9.07 -3.73
N ILE A 30 -18.02 -9.43 -3.35
CA ILE A 30 -18.60 -9.08 -2.05
C ILE A 30 -17.78 -9.72 -0.92
N ARG A 31 -17.47 -11.02 -1.02
CA ARG A 31 -16.65 -11.72 -0.02
C ARG A 31 -15.22 -11.15 0.09
N GLN A 32 -14.61 -10.78 -1.02
CA GLN A 32 -13.29 -10.14 -1.02
C GLN A 32 -13.36 -8.77 -0.33
N THR A 33 -14.39 -7.97 -0.63
CA THR A 33 -14.61 -6.66 0.00
C THR A 33 -14.89 -6.80 1.50
N GLU A 34 -15.77 -7.72 1.90
CA GLU A 34 -16.08 -8.00 3.32
C GLU A 34 -14.87 -8.54 4.10
N GLN A 35 -14.03 -9.36 3.45
CA GLN A 35 -12.78 -9.83 4.05
C GLN A 35 -11.77 -8.68 4.19
N THR A 36 -11.67 -7.78 3.20
CA THR A 36 -10.82 -6.59 3.29
C THR A 36 -11.32 -5.62 4.37
N ASP A 37 -12.63 -5.35 4.43
CA ASP A 37 -13.23 -4.48 5.45
C ASP A 37 -13.11 -5.07 6.87
N SER A 38 -13.19 -6.40 7.01
CA SER A 38 -12.99 -7.10 8.28
C SER A 38 -11.53 -7.12 8.73
N ILE A 39 -10.55 -7.07 7.81
CA ILE A 39 -9.12 -6.94 8.15
C ILE A 39 -8.83 -5.51 8.63
N ILE A 40 -9.51 -4.51 8.06
CA ILE A 40 -9.33 -3.09 8.41
C ILE A 40 -9.92 -2.76 9.79
N GLY A 41 -11.02 -3.41 10.19
CA GLY A 41 -11.81 -3.05 11.38
C GLY A 41 -11.18 -3.30 12.76
N ASP A 42 -10.17 -4.17 12.89
CA ASP A 42 -9.72 -4.63 14.22
C ASP A 42 -8.33 -4.13 14.69
N SER A 43 -7.47 -3.49 13.86
CA SER A 43 -6.19 -2.93 14.41
C SER A 43 -5.34 -1.95 13.56
N TYR A 44 -5.72 -1.47 12.38
CA TYR A 44 -4.69 -1.02 11.40
C TYR A 44 -4.93 0.31 10.64
N GLU A 45 -5.63 1.31 11.21
CA GLU A 45 -5.89 2.57 10.47
C GLU A 45 -4.63 3.39 10.10
N ARG A 46 -3.47 3.19 10.76
CA ARG A 46 -2.20 3.88 10.40
C ARG A 46 -1.29 3.08 9.45
N ASP A 47 -1.53 1.78 9.35
CA ASP A 47 -0.64 0.84 8.65
C ASP A 47 -1.25 0.37 7.33
N THR A 48 -2.31 1.03 6.87
CA THR A 48 -3.00 0.72 5.62
C THR A 48 -3.17 1.99 4.78
N ILE A 49 -2.79 1.93 3.51
CA ILE A 49 -2.97 3.01 2.53
C ILE A 49 -3.64 2.48 1.26
N GLN A 50 -4.23 3.38 0.47
CA GLN A 50 -4.85 3.06 -0.82
C GLN A 50 -4.04 3.69 -1.97
N GLY A 51 -3.93 3.01 -3.11
CA GLY A 51 -3.25 3.53 -4.31
C GLY A 51 -3.36 2.62 -5.54
N ASP A 52 -3.02 3.13 -6.72
CA ASP A 52 -2.83 2.38 -7.97
C ASP A 52 -1.36 2.00 -8.14
N PHE A 53 -0.89 1.09 -7.29
CA PHE A 53 0.53 0.77 -7.15
C PHE A 53 1.12 0.01 -8.34
N ASN A 54 0.28 -0.52 -9.24
CA ASN A 54 0.71 -1.24 -10.43
C ASN A 54 0.30 -0.55 -11.75
N GLY A 55 -0.39 0.58 -11.68
CA GLY A 55 -0.81 1.39 -12.83
C GLY A 55 -1.86 0.72 -13.71
N ASP A 56 -2.67 -0.19 -13.15
CA ASP A 56 -3.74 -0.86 -13.89
C ASP A 56 -5.08 -0.10 -13.85
N GLY A 57 -5.11 1.04 -13.15
CA GLY A 57 -6.28 1.90 -12.98
C GLY A 57 -7.25 1.43 -11.90
N LYS A 58 -6.90 0.40 -11.11
CA LYS A 58 -7.67 -0.04 -9.95
C LYS A 58 -6.94 0.32 -8.67
N ILE A 59 -7.73 0.72 -7.68
CA ILE A 59 -7.22 1.03 -6.35
C ILE A 59 -7.04 -0.27 -5.57
N GLU A 60 -5.85 -0.44 -5.02
CA GLU A 60 -5.49 -1.47 -4.06
C GLU A 60 -5.27 -0.90 -2.66
N TYR A 61 -5.26 -1.78 -1.67
CA TYR A 61 -4.74 -1.51 -0.34
C TYR A 61 -3.32 -2.03 -0.22
N ALA A 62 -2.42 -1.25 0.37
CA ALA A 62 -1.14 -1.71 0.88
C ALA A 62 -1.17 -1.65 2.41
N TYR A 63 -0.63 -2.66 3.08
CA TYR A 63 -0.59 -2.70 4.54
C TYR A 63 0.70 -3.29 5.08
N SER A 64 1.12 -2.83 6.25
CA SER A 64 2.30 -3.36 6.94
C SER A 64 1.94 -4.61 7.74
N GLU A 65 2.75 -5.65 7.60
CA GLU A 65 2.69 -6.86 8.43
C GLU A 65 3.59 -6.75 9.68
N SER A 66 4.20 -5.58 9.91
CA SER A 66 5.01 -5.33 11.10
C SER A 66 4.20 -5.50 12.38
N ASN A 67 4.80 -6.16 13.37
CA ASN A 67 4.17 -6.33 14.67
C ASN A 67 4.11 -4.97 15.40
N PRO A 68 2.95 -4.54 15.93
CA PRO A 68 2.87 -3.35 16.78
C PRO A 68 3.54 -3.62 18.13
N ALA A 69 4.87 -3.67 18.14
CA ALA A 69 5.65 -3.54 19.34
C ALA A 69 5.31 -2.19 19.98
N GLU A 70 5.03 -2.20 21.29
CA GLU A 70 4.81 -0.99 22.08
C GLU A 70 5.77 0.13 21.65
N TYR A 71 5.18 1.30 21.44
CA TYR A 71 5.88 2.50 20.98
C TYR A 71 7.07 2.76 21.92
N TYR A 72 8.29 2.62 21.40
CA TYR A 72 9.57 2.68 22.12
C TYR A 72 9.93 1.54 23.11
N SER A 73 9.55 0.28 22.87
CA SER A 73 10.22 -0.82 23.58
C SER A 73 11.61 -1.10 22.98
N LEU A 74 12.66 -0.84 23.76
CA LEU A 74 14.04 -1.29 23.51
C LEU A 74 14.20 -2.81 23.72
N ASP A 75 13.21 -3.43 24.35
CA ASP A 75 13.21 -4.84 24.66
C ASP A 75 12.58 -5.60 23.49
N GLU A 76 13.46 -6.29 22.77
CA GLU A 76 13.26 -7.32 21.74
C GLU A 76 11.83 -7.53 21.27
N VAL A 77 11.51 -7.03 20.08
CA VAL A 77 10.40 -7.58 19.29
C VAL A 77 10.95 -8.06 17.95
N ASP A 78 11.88 -9.01 18.02
CA ASP A 78 12.12 -9.93 16.92
C ASP A 78 11.25 -11.17 17.17
N ASP A 79 10.00 -11.12 16.69
CA ASP A 79 9.10 -12.28 16.73
C ASP A 79 9.37 -13.27 15.57
N GLY A 80 10.47 -13.07 14.83
CA GLY A 80 10.84 -13.85 13.67
C GLY A 80 9.98 -13.61 12.43
N LYS A 81 9.07 -12.62 12.44
CA LYS A 81 8.27 -12.25 11.26
C LYS A 81 8.98 -11.19 10.43
N LEU A 82 8.77 -11.26 9.12
CA LEU A 82 9.28 -10.28 8.18
C LEU A 82 8.48 -8.97 8.30
N ASN A 83 9.19 -7.84 8.34
CA ASN A 83 8.57 -6.52 8.23
C ASN A 83 8.24 -6.26 6.76
N ASN A 84 7.12 -6.80 6.31
CA ASN A 84 6.71 -6.71 4.92
C ASN A 84 5.63 -5.64 4.73
N ILE A 85 5.63 -5.04 3.54
CA ILE A 85 4.46 -4.36 3.01
C ILE A 85 3.81 -5.30 2.00
N THR A 86 2.55 -5.65 2.25
CA THR A 86 1.77 -6.52 1.38
C THR A 86 0.56 -5.79 0.82
N PHE A 87 0.01 -6.34 -0.28
CA PHE A 87 -0.99 -5.66 -1.09
C PHE A 87 -2.23 -6.54 -1.25
N SER A 88 -3.41 -5.91 -1.30
CA SER A 88 -4.68 -6.62 -1.52
C SER A 88 -4.76 -7.31 -2.88
N ASN A 89 -3.99 -6.83 -3.86
CA ASN A 89 -3.81 -7.48 -5.15
C ASN A 89 -2.58 -8.40 -5.09
N PRO A 90 -2.75 -9.73 -5.09
CA PRO A 90 -1.66 -10.69 -4.89
C PRO A 90 -0.68 -10.76 -6.08
N THR A 91 -0.95 -10.04 -7.16
CA THR A 91 -0.02 -9.93 -8.30
C THR A 91 1.05 -8.87 -8.09
N ILE A 92 0.84 -7.94 -7.15
CA ILE A 92 1.82 -6.95 -6.73
C ILE A 92 2.78 -7.63 -5.76
N PRO A 93 4.10 -7.63 -6.02
CA PRO A 93 5.07 -8.25 -5.12
C PRO A 93 5.10 -7.49 -3.78
N ALA A 94 5.36 -8.20 -2.68
CA ALA A 94 5.60 -7.57 -1.39
C ALA A 94 6.89 -6.73 -1.41
N ILE A 95 6.97 -5.73 -0.52
CA ILE A 95 8.23 -5.06 -0.18
C ILE A 95 8.77 -5.71 1.08
N GLU A 96 9.93 -6.34 0.98
CA GLU A 96 10.63 -6.94 2.11
C GLU A 96 11.63 -5.93 2.68
N THR A 97 11.59 -5.69 4.00
CA THR A 97 12.56 -4.86 4.70
C THR A 97 12.96 -5.49 6.03
N GLU A 98 14.21 -5.29 6.45
CA GLU A 98 14.67 -5.69 7.79
C GLU A 98 14.21 -4.70 8.86
N PHE A 99 13.89 -3.46 8.48
CA PHE A 99 13.41 -2.42 9.38
C PHE A 99 11.91 -2.55 9.62
N GLN A 100 11.49 -2.34 10.87
CA GLN A 100 10.09 -2.17 11.20
C GLN A 100 9.54 -0.91 10.51
N ILE A 101 8.32 -1.01 10.02
CA ILE A 101 7.61 0.08 9.35
C ILE A 101 6.74 0.79 10.39
N GLU A 102 6.88 2.11 10.52
CA GLU A 102 6.07 2.88 11.47
C GLU A 102 4.84 3.52 10.82
N ARG A 103 4.98 4.01 9.58
CA ARG A 103 3.91 4.68 8.84
C ARG A 103 4.09 4.44 7.36
N LEU A 104 2.99 4.08 6.69
CA LEU A 104 2.90 4.01 5.23
C LEU A 104 2.36 5.32 4.68
N THR A 105 2.77 5.65 3.46
CA THR A 105 2.32 6.84 2.72
C THR A 105 2.20 6.46 1.25
N ASN A 106 1.06 6.79 0.64
CA ASN A 106 0.97 6.81 -0.82
C ASN A 106 1.57 8.14 -1.27
N GLU A 107 2.63 8.08 -2.06
CA GLU A 107 3.34 9.26 -2.56
C GLU A 107 2.80 9.76 -3.91
N ASP A 108 1.70 9.16 -4.38
CA ASP A 108 1.15 9.31 -5.72
C ASP A 108 2.19 8.96 -6.82
N ASP A 109 1.86 9.26 -8.07
CA ASP A 109 2.73 9.07 -9.24
C ASP A 109 3.82 10.17 -9.32
N LEU A 110 4.80 10.11 -8.39
CA LEU A 110 5.93 11.03 -8.31
C LEU A 110 6.75 11.04 -9.60
N ASN A 111 6.92 9.88 -10.22
CA ASN A 111 7.80 9.72 -11.36
C ASN A 111 7.09 9.92 -12.73
N ARG A 112 5.76 9.99 -12.72
CA ARG A 112 4.87 10.17 -13.89
C ARG A 112 4.89 9.00 -14.87
N ASP A 113 4.97 7.78 -14.36
CA ASP A 113 4.87 6.54 -15.15
C ASP A 113 3.50 5.86 -15.08
N GLY A 114 2.57 6.47 -14.33
CA GLY A 114 1.21 5.97 -14.14
C GLY A 114 1.08 4.94 -13.03
N THR A 115 2.11 4.75 -12.20
CA THR A 115 2.06 3.93 -10.98
C THR A 115 2.25 4.82 -9.76
N ASP A 116 1.53 4.52 -8.69
CA ASP A 116 1.75 5.20 -7.41
C ASP A 116 3.04 4.71 -6.74
N GLU A 117 3.81 5.64 -6.20
CA GLU A 117 4.95 5.36 -5.34
C GLU A 117 4.53 5.09 -3.89
N ILE A 118 5.28 4.24 -3.20
CA ILE A 118 5.04 3.91 -1.80
C ILE A 118 6.17 4.41 -0.90
N GLY A 119 5.80 5.28 0.03
CA GLY A 119 6.66 5.84 1.05
C GLY A 119 6.46 5.15 2.40
N PHE A 120 7.55 5.00 3.16
CA PHE A 120 7.46 4.54 4.54
C PHE A 120 8.60 5.03 5.41
N PHE A 121 8.26 5.34 6.67
CA PHE A 121 9.25 5.67 7.70
C PHE A 121 9.74 4.37 8.36
N THR A 122 11.05 4.14 8.24
CA THR A 122 11.70 3.03 8.94
C THR A 122 11.87 3.41 10.40
N ARG A 123 11.37 2.54 11.28
CA ARG A 123 11.59 2.71 12.71
C ARG A 123 13.04 2.41 13.01
N ALA A 124 13.78 3.43 13.41
CA ALA A 124 15.03 3.27 14.12
C ALA A 124 14.74 3.28 15.64
N VAL A 125 15.70 2.85 16.45
CA VAL A 125 15.66 2.94 17.94
C VAL A 125 15.63 4.39 18.47
N SER A 126 15.36 5.36 17.60
CA SER A 126 15.38 6.79 17.81
C SER A 126 14.21 7.42 17.05
N ARG A 127 13.76 8.59 17.51
CA ARG A 127 12.79 9.44 16.79
C ARG A 127 13.33 9.94 15.45
N PHE A 128 14.63 9.78 15.22
CA PHE A 128 15.27 9.99 13.94
C PHE A 128 15.38 8.68 13.17
N GLY A 129 14.94 8.67 11.92
CA GLY A 129 14.90 7.48 11.09
C GLY A 129 15.09 7.79 9.61
N MET A 130 14.98 6.76 8.77
CA MET A 130 15.00 6.93 7.33
C MET A 130 13.57 6.93 6.81
N TYR A 131 13.30 7.82 5.87
CA TYR A 131 12.12 7.73 5.05
C TYR A 131 12.53 7.23 3.67
N CYS A 132 11.91 6.14 3.24
CA CYS A 132 12.20 5.48 1.97
C CYS A 132 10.98 5.56 1.05
N VAL A 133 11.22 5.80 -0.24
CA VAL A 133 10.19 5.75 -1.28
C VAL A 133 10.56 4.73 -2.34
N TYR A 134 9.62 3.87 -2.68
CA TYR A 134 9.77 2.79 -3.62
C TYR A 134 8.81 2.93 -4.80
N SER A 135 9.27 2.50 -5.98
CA SER A 135 8.52 2.49 -7.23
C SER A 135 8.51 1.08 -7.84
N LEU A 136 7.38 0.63 -8.39
CA LEU A 136 7.24 -0.71 -8.97
C LEU A 136 7.72 -0.72 -10.43
N ARG A 137 8.95 -1.19 -10.67
CA ARG A 137 9.59 -1.12 -11.99
C ARG A 137 9.91 -2.49 -12.55
N GLY A 138 9.19 -2.88 -13.60
CA GLY A 138 9.38 -4.18 -14.27
C GLY A 138 9.06 -5.36 -13.34
N GLY A 139 7.99 -5.22 -12.54
CA GLY A 139 7.54 -6.23 -11.57
C GLY A 139 8.43 -6.36 -10.33
N LYS A 140 9.26 -5.35 -10.03
CA LYS A 140 10.09 -5.32 -8.83
C LYS A 140 10.09 -3.92 -8.21
N TRP A 141 9.92 -3.86 -6.90
CA TRP A 141 10.08 -2.62 -6.15
C TRP A 141 11.54 -2.15 -6.18
N LYS A 142 11.74 -0.86 -6.41
CA LYS A 142 13.04 -0.20 -6.37
C LYS A 142 12.96 1.04 -5.50
N GLU A 143 13.87 1.18 -4.56
CA GLU A 143 14.06 2.43 -3.83
C GLU A 143 14.49 3.53 -4.81
N ILE A 144 13.72 4.62 -4.84
CA ILE A 144 13.99 5.77 -5.70
C ILE A 144 14.41 7.01 -4.93
N VAL A 145 14.01 7.11 -3.65
CA VAL A 145 14.35 8.19 -2.73
C VAL A 145 14.59 7.58 -1.36
N ASN A 146 15.62 8.07 -0.68
CA ASN A 146 15.81 7.84 0.74
C ASN A 146 16.35 9.12 1.40
N LEU A 147 15.82 9.46 2.57
CA LEU A 147 16.22 10.65 3.31
C LEU A 147 16.22 10.38 4.80
N TYR A 148 17.04 11.14 5.52
CA TYR A 148 17.02 11.15 6.98
C TYR A 148 15.96 12.14 7.46
N THR A 149 15.15 11.73 8.42
CA THR A 149 14.07 12.58 8.96
C THR A 149 13.82 12.28 10.44
N HIS A 150 12.84 12.97 11.00
CA HIS A 150 12.41 12.88 12.39
C HIS A 150 10.90 12.58 12.44
N ASP A 151 10.42 11.85 13.44
CA ASP A 151 9.00 11.47 13.54
C ASP A 151 8.02 12.65 13.68
N SER A 152 8.52 13.82 14.10
CA SER A 152 7.76 15.07 14.27
C SER A 152 7.17 15.60 12.98
N PHE A 153 7.71 15.23 11.82
CA PHE A 153 7.08 15.56 10.54
C PHE A 153 5.66 15.00 10.42
N TYR A 154 5.31 13.98 11.21
CA TYR A 154 3.95 13.47 11.34
C TYR A 154 3.33 13.69 12.71
N GLY A 155 3.75 14.75 13.39
CA GLY A 155 2.98 15.33 14.49
C GLY A 155 1.71 16.02 13.98
N GLU A 156 0.76 16.24 14.89
CA GLU A 156 -0.51 16.92 14.60
C GLU A 156 -0.31 18.33 14.01
N GLU A 157 0.79 18.98 14.36
CA GLU A 157 1.21 20.28 13.82
C GLU A 157 1.44 20.29 12.30
N ASN A 158 1.75 19.13 11.73
CA ASN A 158 1.89 18.91 10.29
C ASN A 158 0.67 18.18 9.69
N GLY A 159 -0.48 18.20 10.36
CA GLY A 159 -1.72 17.61 9.85
C GLY A 159 -1.72 16.08 9.73
N ASN A 160 -0.73 15.40 10.35
CA ASN A 160 -0.44 13.98 10.15
C ASN A 160 -0.10 13.59 8.69
N ASP A 161 0.25 14.56 7.86
CA ASP A 161 0.66 14.37 6.46
C ASP A 161 1.98 15.13 6.24
N PRO A 162 3.13 14.43 6.27
CA PRO A 162 4.41 15.08 6.48
C PRO A 162 4.97 15.84 5.25
N ASP A 163 4.37 15.65 4.05
CA ASP A 163 4.86 16.20 2.76
C ASP A 163 6.39 16.06 2.60
N LEU A 164 6.91 14.85 2.81
CA LEU A 164 8.35 14.61 2.80
C LEU A 164 8.93 14.57 1.39
N VAL A 165 8.13 14.14 0.41
CA VAL A 165 8.54 13.99 -0.98
C VAL A 165 7.42 14.48 -1.88
N ARG A 166 7.75 15.33 -2.85
CA ARG A 166 6.78 15.80 -3.84
C ARG A 166 7.45 16.10 -5.16
N ILE A 167 6.67 16.11 -6.24
CA ILE A 167 7.19 16.37 -7.58
C ILE A 167 7.87 17.76 -7.63
N ASP A 168 9.06 17.81 -8.22
CA ASP A 168 9.66 19.08 -8.60
C ASP A 168 8.96 19.61 -9.87
N PRO A 169 8.21 20.73 -9.80
CA PRO A 169 7.44 21.23 -10.94
C PRO A 169 8.33 21.74 -12.07
N ASP A 170 9.57 22.11 -11.77
CA ASP A 170 10.49 22.75 -12.71
C ASP A 170 11.46 21.76 -13.35
N ARG A 171 11.61 20.55 -12.78
CA ARG A 171 12.64 19.58 -13.19
C ARG A 171 12.07 18.18 -13.35
N LYS A 172 11.87 17.76 -14.61
CA LYS A 172 11.43 16.40 -14.93
C LYS A 172 12.36 15.33 -14.35
N GLY A 173 11.79 14.35 -13.64
CA GLY A 173 12.52 13.25 -13.01
C GLY A 173 13.22 13.65 -11.70
N TYR A 174 12.85 14.79 -11.13
CA TYR A 174 13.27 15.23 -9.82
C TYR A 174 12.07 15.34 -8.89
N VAL A 175 12.35 15.21 -7.61
CA VAL A 175 11.43 15.47 -6.50
C VAL A 175 12.06 16.50 -5.58
N ILE A 176 11.22 17.30 -4.94
CA ILE A 176 11.61 18.07 -3.77
C ILE A 176 11.46 17.16 -2.57
N ILE A 177 12.54 17.03 -1.79
CA ILE A 177 12.53 16.35 -0.50
C ILE A 177 12.53 17.39 0.61
N ARG A 178 11.72 17.18 1.66
CA ARG A 178 11.79 17.90 2.94
C ARG A 178 12.53 17.00 3.94
N THR A 179 13.63 17.48 4.48
CA THR A 179 14.56 16.71 5.31
C THR A 179 15.19 17.60 6.38
N ILE A 180 16.12 17.05 7.16
CA ILE A 180 16.75 17.72 8.28
C ILE A 180 18.27 17.85 8.08
N GLU A 181 18.83 18.91 8.64
CA GLU A 181 20.28 19.09 8.79
C GLU A 181 20.58 19.53 10.21
N TRP A 182 21.63 18.96 10.81
CA TRP A 182 22.04 19.32 12.16
C TRP A 182 22.55 20.76 12.20
N ASP A 183 22.14 21.50 13.23
CA ASP A 183 22.48 22.89 13.48
C ASP A 183 23.07 23.03 14.89
N ASP A 184 24.39 23.26 14.94
CA ASP A 184 25.14 23.38 16.19
C ASP A 184 24.74 24.62 17.01
N GLU A 185 24.22 25.69 16.38
CA GLU A 185 23.87 26.94 17.08
C GLU A 185 22.66 26.75 17.99
N ILE A 186 21.69 25.97 17.53
CA ILE A 186 20.49 25.62 18.31
C ILE A 186 20.61 24.24 18.98
N SER A 187 21.71 23.52 18.76
CA SER A 187 21.93 22.14 19.22
C SER A 187 20.75 21.22 18.87
N TRP A 188 20.19 21.44 17.68
CA TRP A 188 19.02 20.74 17.15
C TRP A 188 19.10 20.71 15.62
N TYR A 189 18.13 20.12 14.94
CA TYR A 189 18.07 20.19 13.48
C TYR A 189 17.28 21.40 13.00
N LYS A 190 17.60 21.84 11.78
CA LYS A 190 16.75 22.71 10.96
C LYS A 190 16.15 21.89 9.82
N GLU A 191 14.92 22.23 9.47
CA GLU A 191 14.27 21.67 8.29
C GLU A 191 14.78 22.36 7.03
N ILE A 192 15.01 21.58 5.98
CA ILE A 192 15.46 22.07 4.69
C ILE A 192 14.78 21.32 3.57
N GLU A 193 14.74 21.94 2.39
CA GLU A 193 14.26 21.32 1.16
C GLU A 193 15.35 21.22 0.11
N LYS A 194 15.35 20.12 -0.64
CA LYS A 194 16.30 19.89 -1.74
C LYS A 194 15.60 19.26 -2.93
N SER A 195 15.91 19.76 -4.13
CA SER A 195 15.53 19.09 -5.39
C SER A 195 16.54 17.98 -5.71
N VAL A 196 16.09 16.74 -5.71
CA VAL A 196 16.92 15.53 -5.92
C VAL A 196 16.38 14.70 -7.09
N LYS A 197 17.28 14.04 -7.81
CA LYS A 197 16.91 13.19 -8.94
C LYS A 197 16.41 11.83 -8.43
N ILE A 198 15.28 11.38 -8.96
CA ILE A 198 14.79 10.00 -8.77
C ILE A 198 15.82 9.03 -9.35
N LYS A 199 16.19 8.00 -8.58
CA LYS A 199 17.16 6.96 -8.98
C LYS A 199 16.62 6.02 -10.07
#